data_AF-A0A8D0MAW9-F1
#
_entry.id   AF-A0A8D0MAW9-F1
#
_cell.length_a   1.000
_cell.length_b   1.000
_cell.length_c   1.000
_cell.angle_alpha   90.00
_cell.angle_beta   90.00
_cell.angle_gamma   90.00
#
_symmetry.space_group_name_H-M   'P 1'
#
loop_
_entity.id
_entity.type
_entity.pdbx_description
1 polymer ?
#
loop_
_entity_poly.entity_id
_entity_poly.type
_entity_poly.pdbx_seq_one_letter_code
_entity_poly.pdbx_strand_id
1 'polypeptide(L)'
;MTPSQVTFEIRGTLLPGEVFAICGSCDALGNWNPQNAVALLPENETGESMLWKATIVLSRGVSVQYRYFKGCFLEPKKMKLLLMMDNLESTMVLRLWILDG
;
A
#
# COMPACT_ATOMS: atom_id res chain seq x y z
N MET A 1 -13.10 -11.26 -20.76
CA MET A 1 -12.27 -10.05 -20.53
C MET A 1 -10.82 -10.43 -20.79
N THR A 2 -10.10 -9.69 -21.64
CA THR A 2 -8.67 -9.94 -21.87
C THR A 2 -7.86 -9.23 -20.77
N PRO A 3 -7.05 -9.95 -19.97
CA PRO A 3 -6.16 -9.31 -19.02
C PRO A 3 -5.09 -8.50 -19.77
N SER A 4 -4.60 -7.44 -19.15
CA SER A 4 -3.46 -6.67 -19.64
C SER A 4 -2.57 -6.27 -18.51
N GLN A 5 -1.28 -6.44 -18.74
CA GLN A 5 -0.26 -6.05 -17.80
C GLN A 5 -0.01 -4.55 -17.94
N VAL A 6 -0.21 -3.82 -16.84
CA VAL A 6 0.03 -2.38 -16.76
C VAL A 6 1.18 -2.17 -15.77
N THR A 7 2.23 -1.53 -16.25
CA THR A 7 3.38 -1.16 -15.41
C THR A 7 3.19 0.27 -14.93
N PHE A 8 3.12 0.44 -13.62
CA PHE A 8 3.04 1.72 -12.94
C PHE A 8 4.44 2.13 -12.50
N GLU A 9 4.85 3.33 -12.88
CA GLU A 9 6.19 3.85 -12.63
C GLU A 9 6.09 5.21 -11.94
N ILE A 10 6.83 5.40 -10.84
CA ILE A 10 6.92 6.67 -10.13
C ILE A 10 8.35 6.91 -9.68
N ARG A 11 8.81 8.16 -9.78
CA ARG A 11 10.11 8.58 -9.28
C ARG A 11 9.93 9.41 -8.02
N GLY A 12 10.72 9.13 -7.00
CA GLY A 12 10.71 9.95 -5.81
C GLY A 12 11.62 9.43 -4.71
N THR A 13 11.94 10.34 -3.79
CA THR A 13 12.74 10.05 -2.61
C THR A 13 11.82 9.56 -1.48
N LEU A 14 12.26 8.49 -0.82
CA LEU A 14 11.61 7.89 0.35
C LEU A 14 12.58 7.92 1.53
N LEU A 15 12.03 7.97 2.73
CA LEU A 15 12.79 7.79 3.96
C LEU A 15 13.20 6.31 4.11
N PRO A 16 14.26 6.01 4.86
CA PRO A 16 14.65 4.63 5.14
C PRO A 16 13.51 3.86 5.81
N GLY A 17 13.02 2.81 5.15
CA GLY A 17 11.91 1.98 5.60
C GLY A 17 10.54 2.35 5.00
N GLU A 18 10.44 3.44 4.25
CA GLU A 18 9.27 3.75 3.43
C GLU A 18 9.32 3.04 2.08
N VAL A 19 8.13 2.72 1.56
CA VAL A 19 7.91 2.19 0.21
C VAL A 19 6.80 2.99 -0.48
N PHE A 20 6.88 3.11 -1.80
CA PHE A 20 5.74 3.58 -2.58
C PHE A 20 4.74 2.44 -2.70
N ALA A 21 3.46 2.75 -2.56
CA ALA A 21 2.37 1.81 -2.79
C ALA A 21 1.28 2.46 -3.65
N ILE A 22 0.56 1.63 -4.36
CA ILE A 22 -0.57 2.02 -5.20
C ILE A 22 -1.81 1.27 -4.74
N CYS A 23 -2.89 2.01 -4.55
CA CYS A 23 -4.22 1.47 -4.26
C CYS A 23 -5.22 2.08 -5.22
N GLY A 24 -6.28 1.34 -5.53
CA GLY A 24 -7.25 1.77 -6.52
C GLY A 24 -8.56 1.00 -6.44
N SER A 25 -9.49 1.33 -7.34
CA SER A 25 -10.87 0.84 -7.33
C SER A 25 -11.05 -0.60 -7.83
N CYS A 26 -9.96 -1.30 -8.15
CA CYS A 26 -10.00 -2.66 -8.69
C CYS A 26 -9.45 -3.64 -7.66
N ASP A 27 -9.90 -4.90 -7.68
CA ASP A 27 -9.38 -5.97 -6.82
C ASP A 27 -7.87 -6.14 -6.93
N ALA A 28 -7.32 -6.02 -8.14
CA ALA A 28 -5.87 -6.08 -8.38
C ALA A 28 -5.10 -4.91 -7.75
N LEU A 29 -5.79 -3.81 -7.40
CA LEU A 29 -5.25 -2.64 -6.72
C LEU A 29 -5.75 -2.52 -5.27
N GLY A 30 -6.36 -3.58 -4.72
CA GLY A 30 -6.80 -3.63 -3.33
C GLY A 30 -8.16 -2.98 -3.05
N ASN A 31 -8.92 -2.54 -4.06
CA ASN A 31 -10.28 -2.01 -3.93
C ASN A 31 -10.41 -0.88 -2.87
N TRP A 32 -9.52 0.12 -2.93
CA TRP A 32 -9.37 1.20 -1.96
C TRP A 32 -9.00 0.79 -0.53
N ASN A 33 -8.64 -0.48 -0.32
CA ASN A 33 -8.12 -0.95 0.96
C ASN A 33 -6.59 -0.80 1.01
N PRO A 34 -6.03 0.05 1.89
CA PRO A 34 -4.59 0.23 2.02
C PRO A 34 -3.86 -1.03 2.49
N GLN A 35 -4.54 -1.95 3.18
CA GLN A 35 -3.97 -3.24 3.59
C GLN A 35 -3.68 -4.17 2.39
N ASN A 36 -4.46 -4.01 1.30
CA ASN A 36 -4.32 -4.78 0.07
C ASN A 36 -3.64 -3.96 -1.04
N ALA A 37 -3.04 -2.82 -0.70
CA ALA A 37 -2.34 -2.01 -1.68
C ALA A 37 -1.10 -2.73 -2.21
N VAL A 38 -0.77 -2.43 -3.46
CA VAL A 38 0.39 -3.02 -4.11
C VAL A 38 1.61 -2.15 -3.83
N ALA A 39 2.60 -2.69 -3.13
CA ALA A 39 3.89 -2.03 -2.95
C ALA A 39 4.67 -2.03 -4.28
N LEU A 40 5.20 -0.88 -4.65
CA LEU A 40 6.14 -0.74 -5.75
C LEU A 40 7.52 -1.21 -5.30
N LEU A 41 8.27 -1.76 -6.24
CA LEU A 41 9.64 -2.19 -6.02
C LEU A 41 10.58 -1.12 -6.57
N PRO A 42 11.65 -0.79 -5.84
CA PRO A 42 12.69 0.09 -6.35
C PRO A 42 13.42 -0.62 -7.50
N GLU A 43 13.48 0.03 -8.66
CA GLU A 43 14.40 -0.34 -9.73
C GLU A 43 15.82 0.06 -9.29
N ASN A 44 16.83 -0.76 -9.61
CA ASN A 44 18.24 -0.62 -9.18
C ASN A 44 18.94 0.65 -9.73
N GLU A 45 18.31 1.82 -9.64
CA GLU A 45 18.87 3.11 -9.96
C GLU A 45 19.39 3.74 -8.66
N THR A 46 20.72 3.86 -8.55
CA THR A 46 21.37 4.51 -7.41
C THR A 46 21.48 6.01 -7.72
N GLY A 47 20.52 6.81 -7.24
CA GLY A 47 20.49 8.26 -7.48
C GLY A 47 19.46 8.99 -6.61
N GLU A 48 19.46 10.33 -6.68
CA GLU A 48 18.59 11.21 -5.87
C GLU A 48 17.08 11.01 -6.14
N SER A 49 16.76 10.37 -7.27
CA SER A 49 15.40 9.99 -7.66
C SER A 49 15.37 8.52 -8.06
N MET A 50 15.16 7.65 -7.07
CA MET A 50 14.98 6.21 -7.31
C MET A 50 13.67 5.99 -8.08
N LEU A 51 13.74 5.16 -9.11
CA LEU A 51 12.57 4.77 -9.90
C LEU A 51 11.88 3.58 -9.22
N TRP A 52 10.58 3.67 -9.03
CA TRP A 52 9.77 2.64 -8.39
C TRP A 52 8.76 2.10 -9.40
N LYS A 53 8.64 0.77 -9.47
CA LYS A 53 7.78 0.10 -10.45
C LYS A 53 6.90 -0.96 -9.81
N ALA A 54 5.66 -1.03 -10.25
CA ALA A 54 4.75 -2.16 -9.96
C ALA A 54 4.08 -2.62 -11.25
N THR A 55 4.10 -3.94 -11.48
CA THR A 55 3.46 -4.56 -12.62
C THR A 55 2.17 -5.23 -12.18
N ILE A 56 1.03 -4.77 -12.69
CA ILE A 56 -0.29 -5.16 -12.20
C ILE A 56 -1.15 -5.60 -13.39
N VAL A 57 -1.82 -6.74 -13.24
CA VAL A 57 -2.70 -7.28 -14.27
C VAL A 57 -4.10 -6.68 -14.10
N LEU A 58 -4.53 -5.89 -15.06
CA LEU A 58 -5.85 -5.23 -15.08
C LEU A 58 -6.69 -5.74 -16.25
N SER A 59 -8.01 -5.74 -16.08
CA SER A 59 -8.95 -6.08 -17.15
C SER A 59 -9.05 -4.93 -18.16
N ARG A 60 -8.80 -5.20 -19.44
CA ARG A 60 -9.02 -4.21 -20.50
C ARG A 60 -10.48 -3.83 -20.63
N GLY A 61 -10.72 -2.55 -20.90
CA GLY A 61 -12.04 -1.99 -21.15
C GLY A 61 -12.78 -1.49 -19.90
N VAL A 62 -12.13 -1.51 -18.74
CA VAL A 62 -12.68 -0.97 -17.48
C VAL A 62 -11.91 0.29 -17.10
N SER A 63 -12.61 1.35 -16.75
CA SER A 63 -12.01 2.54 -16.14
C SER A 63 -11.60 2.21 -14.70
N VAL A 64 -10.30 2.28 -14.43
CA VAL A 64 -9.75 2.02 -13.10
C VAL A 64 -9.21 3.32 -12.53
N GLN A 65 -9.63 3.66 -11.31
CA GLN A 65 -9.07 4.77 -10.56
C GLN A 65 -7.98 4.26 -9.64
N TYR A 66 -6.89 5.00 -9.51
CA TYR A 66 -5.75 4.63 -8.68
C TYR A 66 -5.14 5.88 -8.03
N ARG A 67 -4.46 5.67 -6.90
CA ARG A 67 -3.71 6.70 -6.18
C ARG A 67 -2.42 6.12 -5.64
N TYR A 68 -1.34 6.86 -5.81
CA TYR A 68 -0.06 6.57 -5.16
C TYR A 68 -0.03 7.13 -3.75
N PHE A 69 0.61 6.41 -2.86
CA PHE A 69 0.91 6.88 -1.51
C PHE A 69 2.25 6.33 -1.06
N LYS A 70 2.81 6.95 -0.02
CA LYS A 70 4.04 6.53 0.64
C LYS A 70 3.65 5.93 1.99
N GLY A 71 4.28 4.84 2.39
CA GLY A 71 4.05 4.26 3.70
C GLY A 71 5.15 3.30 4.11
N CYS A 72 5.20 2.96 5.39
CA CYS A 72 6.08 1.91 5.89
C CYS A 72 5.30 0.62 5.97
N PHE A 73 5.71 -0.42 5.23
CA PHE A 73 5.17 -1.76 5.44
C PHE A 73 5.83 -2.32 6.71
N LEU A 74 5.23 -2.00 7.86
CA LEU A 74 5.64 -2.59 9.11
C LEU A 74 5.29 -4.08 9.03
N GLU A 75 6.30 -4.93 8.83
CA GLU A 75 6.13 -6.35 9.10
C GLU A 75 5.53 -6.47 10.51
N PRO A 76 4.48 -7.30 10.70
CA PRO A 76 4.03 -7.64 12.04
C PRO A 76 5.15 -8.45 12.68
N LYS A 77 6.13 -7.74 13.25
CA LYS A 77 7.23 -8.29 14.01
C LYS A 77 6.59 -8.95 15.22
N LYS A 78 6.30 -10.25 15.10
CA LYS A 78 5.77 -11.15 16.14
C LYS A 78 5.10 -10.42 17.31
N MET A 79 3.81 -10.10 17.18
CA MET A 79 2.92 -10.07 18.34
C MET A 79 1.91 -11.20 18.22
N LYS A 80 2.43 -12.43 18.10
CA LYS A 80 1.71 -13.67 18.41
C LYS A 80 2.34 -14.37 19.63
N LEU A 81 2.77 -13.58 20.62
CA LEU A 81 3.03 -14.07 21.96
C LEU A 81 3.00 -12.93 23.00
N LEU A 82 1.96 -12.10 22.96
CA LEU A 82 1.45 -11.51 24.20
C LEU A 82 -0.04 -11.83 24.29
N LEU A 83 -0.33 -13.13 24.25
CA LEU A 83 -1.33 -13.72 25.13
C LEU A 83 -0.82 -13.57 26.58
N MET A 84 -0.73 -12.34 27.07
CA MET A 84 -1.04 -12.05 28.46
C MET A 84 -2.36 -11.29 28.33
N MET A 85 -3.51 -11.95 28.46
CA MET A 85 -4.16 -12.10 29.76
C MET A 85 -3.83 -10.94 30.71
N ASP A 86 -4.04 -9.71 30.26
CA ASP A 86 -4.49 -8.64 31.12
C ASP A 86 -5.85 -8.19 30.57
N ASN A 87 -6.87 -8.92 30.99
CA ASN A 87 -8.23 -8.43 30.95
C ASN A 87 -8.30 -7.23 31.91
N LEU A 88 -8.25 -6.03 31.36
CA LEU A 88 -9.00 -4.91 31.93
C LEU A 88 -9.40 -3.95 30.80
N GLU A 89 -10.64 -4.16 30.36
CA GLU A 89 -11.55 -3.20 29.74
C GLU A 89 -10.94 -2.03 28.94
N SER A 90 -10.96 -2.13 27.61
CA SER A 90 -11.43 -1.03 26.75
C SER A 90 -11.44 -1.44 25.29
N THR A 91 -12.65 -1.49 24.72
CA THR A 91 -12.96 -1.45 23.30
C THR A 91 -12.04 -0.47 22.56
N MET A 92 -11.10 -1.00 21.77
CA MET A 92 -10.31 -0.19 20.84
C MET A 92 -11.20 0.18 19.65
N VAL A 93 -11.94 1.28 19.80
CA VAL A 93 -12.60 1.98 18.69
C VAL A 93 -11.49 2.52 17.78
N LEU A 94 -11.44 2.05 16.52
CA LEU A 94 -10.70 2.72 15.46
C LEU A 94 -11.24 4.16 15.33
N ARG A 95 -10.57 5.14 15.93
CA ARG A 95 -10.81 6.55 15.60
C ARG A 95 -10.03 6.89 14.35
N LEU A 96 -10.74 6.77 13.23
CA LEU A 96 -10.48 7.47 11.99
C LEU A 96 -10.42 8.99 12.29
N TRP A 97 -9.24 9.60 12.14
CA TRP A 97 -9.14 11.05 12.10
C TRP A 97 -9.60 11.52 10.71
N ILE A 98 -10.89 11.77 10.55
CA ILE A 98 -11.34 12.76 9.56
C ILE A 98 -11.07 14.11 10.21
N LEU A 99 -10.09 14.85 9.68
CA LEU A 99 -9.99 16.29 9.91
C LEU A 99 -11.05 16.95 9.03
N ASP A 100 -12.17 17.32 9.64
CA ASP A 100 -13.05 18.38 9.14
C ASP A 100 -12.90 19.57 10.09
N GLY A 101 -12.61 20.72 9.51
CA GLY A 101 -12.46 22.02 10.14
C GLY A 101 -12.44 23.10 9.08
#